data_AF-A0A7W1W978-F1
#
_entry.id   AF-A0A7W1W978-F1
#
_cell.length_a   1.000
_cell.length_b   1.000
_cell.length_c   1.000
_cell.angle_alpha   90.00
_cell.angle_beta   90.00
_cell.angle_gamma   90.00
#
_symmetry.space_group_name_H-M   'P 1'
#
loop_
_entity.id
_entity.type
_entity.pdbx_description
1 polymer ?
#
loop_
_entity_poly.entity_id
_entity_poly.type
_entity_poly.pdbx_seq_one_letter_code
_entity_poly.pdbx_strand_id
1 'polypeptide(L)' 'MIIRPTRAGLIYGHSGFFPGYLTEMMYFPDKKIALAVQINTSVEGVTGSKPLGRFLVETLETD' A
#
# COMPACT_ATOMS: atom_id res chain seq x y z
N MET A 1 -11.50 -3.32 -0.08
CA MET A 1 -11.07 -3.30 -1.50
C MET A 1 -10.73 -1.86 -1.88
N ILE A 2 -9.56 -1.65 -2.47
CA ILE A 2 -9.06 -0.33 -2.91
C ILE A 2 -8.95 -0.38 -4.44
N ILE A 3 -9.58 0.60 -5.11
CA ILE A 3 -9.39 0.88 -6.54
C ILE A 3 -9.13 2.37 -6.63
N ARG A 4 -7.98 2.78 -7.18
CA ARG A 4 -7.57 4.19 -7.13
C ARG A 4 -6.83 4.61 -8.40
N PRO A 5 -7.19 5.75 -9.03
CA PRO A 5 -6.35 6.36 -10.04
C PRO A 5 -5.12 7.00 -9.40
N THR A 6 -3.94 6.77 -9.97
CA THR A 6 -2.66 7.33 -9.53
C THR A 6 -1.86 7.80 -10.75
N ARG A 7 -0.72 8.47 -10.54
CA ARG A 7 0.20 8.79 -11.65
C ARG A 7 0.84 7.54 -12.25
N ALA A 8 0.89 6.43 -11.52
CA ALA A 8 1.36 5.14 -11.97
C ALA A 8 0.27 4.27 -12.64
N GLY A 9 -0.91 4.83 -12.91
CA GLY A 9 -2.05 4.13 -13.51
C GLY A 9 -3.15 3.77 -12.51
N LEU A 10 -4.13 2.97 -12.96
CA LEU A 10 -5.20 2.45 -12.11
C LEU A 10 -4.67 1.29 -11.25
N ILE A 11 -4.70 1.46 -9.93
CA ILE A 11 -4.19 0.46 -8.99
C ILE A 11 -5.31 -0.29 -8.28
N TYR A 12 -5.01 -1.52 -7.86
CA TYR A 12 -5.88 -2.37 -7.06
C TYR A 12 -5.20 -2.74 -5.76
N GLY A 13 -5.93 -2.79 -4.65
CA GLY A 13 -5.32 -3.12 -3.38
C GLY A 13 -6.28 -3.54 -2.29
N HIS A 14 -5.69 -3.88 -1.15
CA HIS A 14 -6.39 -4.26 0.06
C HIS A 14 -5.52 -3.93 1.27
N SER A 15 -6.09 -3.20 2.23
CA SER A 15 -5.48 -2.98 3.53
C SER A 15 -6.16 -3.88 4.56
N GLY A 16 -5.42 -4.33 5.56
CA GLY A 16 -5.91 -5.27 6.56
C GLY A 16 -5.28 -5.02 7.92
N PHE A 17 -6.07 -5.29 8.95
CA PHE A 17 -5.63 -5.34 10.33
C PHE A 17 -5.84 -6.75 10.88
N PHE A 18 -4.82 -7.29 11.51
CA PHE A 18 -4.89 -8.46 12.38
C PHE A 18 -4.14 -8.11 13.66
N PRO A 19 -4.54 -8.57 14.86
CA PRO A 19 -3.79 -8.28 16.08
C PRO A 19 -2.30 -8.62 15.94
N GLY A 20 -1.44 -7.62 16.09
CA GLY A 20 0.00 -7.73 15.91
C GLY A 20 0.50 -7.52 14.48
N TYR A 21 -0.39 -7.27 13.51
CA TYR A 21 -0.03 -7.06 12.10
C TYR A 21 -0.89 -6.01 11.38
N LEU A 22 -0.23 -5.05 10.75
CA LEU A 22 -0.81 -4.20 9.70
C LEU A 22 -0.43 -4.79 8.34
N THR A 23 -1.38 -4.90 7.42
CA THR A 23 -1.18 -5.44 6.07
C THR A 23 -1.59 -4.44 5.01
N GLU A 24 -0.76 -4.28 3.98
CA GLU A 24 -1.07 -3.54 2.76
C GLU A 24 -0.70 -4.39 1.53
N MET A 25 -1.63 -4.51 0.60
CA MET A 25 -1.42 -5.19 -0.68
C MET A 25 -1.80 -4.24 -1.81
N MET A 26 -0.93 -4.12 -2.81
CA MET A 26 -1.19 -3.32 -4.00
C MET A 26 -0.67 -3.97 -5.27
N TYR A 27 -1.44 -3.85 -6.34
CA TYR A 27 -1.11 -4.28 -7.68
C TYR A 27 -1.17 -3.08 -8.63
N PHE A 28 -0.09 -2.92 -9.41
CA PHE A 28 0.15 -1.87 -10.38
C PHE A 28 0.21 -2.52 -11.77
N PRO A 29 -0.94 -2.63 -12.49
CA PRO A 29 -1.03 -3.37 -13.75
C PRO A 29 -0.07 -2.83 -14.81
N ASP A 30 0.00 -1.51 -14.97
CA ASP A 30 0.79 -0.85 -16.01
C ASP A 30 2.30 -1.10 -15.82
N LYS A 31 2.74 -1.20 -14.56
CA LYS A 31 4.12 -1.51 -14.19
C LYS A 31 4.37 -3.03 -14.05
N LYS A 32 3.32 -3.87 -14.07
CA LYS A 32 3.37 -5.31 -13.80
C LYS A 32 4.01 -5.68 -12.46
N ILE A 33 3.78 -4.85 -11.43
CA ILE A 33 4.34 -5.02 -10.08
C ILE A 33 3.21 -5.28 -9.08
N ALA A 34 3.43 -6.23 -8.18
CA ALA A 34 2.60 -6.44 -7.00
C ALA A 34 3.46 -6.30 -5.73
N LEU A 35 2.91 -5.65 -4.71
CA LEU A 35 3.50 -5.46 -3.40
C LEU A 35 2.57 -6.04 -2.34
N ALA A 36 3.14 -6.81 -1.41
CA ALA A 36 2.49 -7.26 -0.20
C ALA A 36 3.40 -6.93 0.98
N VAL A 37 2.94 -6.08 1.88
CA VAL A 37 3.68 -5.61 3.04
C VAL A 37 2.92 -5.98 4.30
N GLN A 38 3.61 -6.59 5.26
CA GLN A 38 3.11 -6.81 6.60
C GLN A 38 4.08 -6.22 7.62
N ILE A 39 3.54 -5.47 8.59
CA ILE A 39 4.30 -4.86 9.67
C ILE A 39 3.81 -5.46 10.98
N ASN A 40 4.71 -6.01 11.79
CA ASN A 40 4.41 -6.73 13.04
C ASN A 40 4.04 -5.81 14.22
N THR A 41 3.02 -4.99 14.03
CA THR A 41 2.49 -4.11 15.09
C THR A 41 0.98 -3.95 14.96
N SER A 42 0.34 -3.58 16.07
CA SER A 42 -1.06 -3.13 16.10
C SER A 42 -1.19 -1.61 16.14
N VAL A 43 -0.07 -0.88 16.25
CA VAL A 43 -0.06 0.57 16.44
C VAL A 43 -0.24 1.26 15.09
N GLU A 44 -1.34 1.99 14.95
CA GLU A 44 -1.59 2.84 13.79
C GLU A 44 -0.58 3.99 13.71
N GLY A 45 -0.27 4.48 12.50
CA GLY A 45 0.65 5.60 12.30
C GLY A 45 2.14 5.27 12.46
N VAL A 46 2.51 4.01 12.69
CA VAL A 46 3.92 3.55 12.76
C VAL A 46 4.72 3.86 11.48
N THR A 47 4.03 4.01 10.34
CA THR A 47 4.63 4.31 9.04
C THR A 47 4.86 5.80 8.80
N GLY A 48 4.77 6.62 9.84
CA GLY A 48 4.94 8.07 9.79
C GLY A 48 3.65 8.82 9.51
N SER A 49 3.78 10.06 9.04
CA SER A 49 2.63 10.97 8.80
C SER A 49 1.72 10.54 7.64
N LYS A 50 2.14 9.55 6.84
CA LYS A 50 1.37 9.02 5.72
C LYS A 50 0.92 7.58 6.01
N PRO A 51 -0.31 7.21 5.60
CA PRO A 51 -0.72 5.81 5.55
C PRO A 51 0.25 4.99 4.68
N LEU A 52 0.56 3.77 5.09
CA LEU A 52 1.46 2.86 4.37
C LEU A 52 1.09 2.73 2.88
N GLY A 53 -0.20 2.62 2.57
CA GLY A 53 -0.64 2.56 1.18
C GLY A 53 -0.32 3.82 0.35
N ARG A 54 -0.29 5.01 0.96
CA ARG A 54 0.11 6.23 0.23
C ARG A 54 1.62 6.25 -0.04
N PHE A 55 2.41 5.82 0.94
CA PHE A 55 3.86 5.74 0.81
C PHE A 55 4.27 4.83 -0.36
N LEU A 56 3.70 3.62 -0.45
CA LEU A 56 4.03 2.67 -1.51
C LEU A 56 3.64 3.16 -2.92
N VAL A 57 2.51 3.89 -3.04
CA VAL A 57 2.12 4.50 -4.32
C VAL A 57 3.15 5.54 -4.76
N GLU A 58 3.57 6.43 -3.87
CA GLU A 58 4.53 7.49 -4.20
C GLU A 58 5.89 6.93 -4.65
N THR A 59 6.34 5.81 -4.06
CA THR A 59 7.56 5.12 -4.51
C THR A 59 7.47 4.72 -5.99
N LEU A 60 6.32 4.21 -6.43
CA LEU A 60 6.12 3.75 -7.81
C LEU A 60 5.68 4.84 -8.79
N GLU A 61 5.34 6.03 -8.30
CA GLU A 61 5.11 7.24 -9.10
C GLU A 61 6.41 8.00 -9.43
N THR A 62 7.54 7.62 -8.83
CA THR A 62 8.84 8.31 -8.98
C THR A 62 9.72 7.71 -10.09
N ASP A 63 9.31 6.58 -10.70
CA ASP A 63 9.93 5.91 -11.86
C ASP A 63 9.32 6.30 -13.22
#